data_AF-A0A7C4WCA8-F1
#
_entry.id   AF-A0A7C4WCA8-F1
#
_cell.length_a   1.000
_cell.length_b   1.000
_cell.length_c   1.000
_cell.angle_alpha   90.00
_cell.angle_beta   90.00
_cell.angle_gamma   90.00
#
_symmetry.space_group_name_H-M   'P 1'
#
loop_
_entity.id
_entity.type
_entity.pdbx_description
1 polymer ?
#
loop_
_entity_poly.entity_id
_entity_poly.type
_entity_poly.pdbx_seq_one_letter_code
_entity_poly.pdbx_strand_id
1 'polypeptide(L)'
;MEVIVTIDSRKTKSQRNPFDWTYGVAVKANDLEEELTVCFSGHQIQAKKTRIEEKWITMLAVAAARAVRQLKLGHVSRLKLYVCKDLTCNTEKKRATLIAAVAETLRMPHSSIDAELVTRKNSKSGLELAEQYNRAHRAARGKVYTYCSPQEVEKVLEIVHRRWTLLSEWGKSFK
;
A
#
# COMPACT_ATOMS: atom_id res chain seq x y z
N MET A 1 8.39 -1.00 18.45
CA MET A 1 7.98 -2.28 17.83
C MET A 1 8.22 -2.25 16.32
N GLU A 2 8.81 -3.30 15.76
CA GLU A 2 8.87 -3.49 14.30
C GLU A 2 7.58 -4.19 13.82
N VAL A 3 6.99 -3.67 12.75
CA VAL A 3 5.81 -4.24 12.09
C VAL A 3 6.14 -4.51 10.64
N ILE A 4 5.82 -5.71 10.17
CA ILE A 4 5.92 -6.10 8.77
C ILE A 4 4.51 -6.16 8.20
N VAL A 5 4.28 -5.43 7.11
CA VAL A 5 3.02 -5.46 6.36
C VAL A 5 3.31 -5.88 4.92
N THR A 6 2.72 -6.99 4.51
CA THR A 6 2.79 -7.50 3.15
C THR A 6 1.47 -7.28 2.45
N ILE A 7 1.47 -6.64 1.27
CA ILE A 7 0.27 -6.29 0.51
C ILE A 7 0.33 -6.95 -0.87
N ASP A 8 -0.76 -7.62 -1.22
CA ASP A 8 -1.01 -8.17 -2.55
C ASP A 8 -2.40 -7.73 -3.03
N SER A 9 -2.58 -7.60 -4.34
CA SER A 9 -3.86 -7.16 -4.90
C SER A 9 -4.49 -8.22 -5.80
N ARG A 10 -5.82 -8.33 -5.71
CA ARG A 10 -6.66 -9.08 -6.63
C ARG A 10 -7.46 -8.10 -7.48
N LYS A 11 -7.25 -8.19 -8.79
CA LYS A 11 -7.97 -7.41 -9.81
C LYS A 11 -9.29 -8.14 -10.10
N THR A 12 -10.43 -7.55 -9.73
CA THR A 12 -11.74 -8.23 -9.73
C THR A 12 -12.44 -8.17 -11.10
N LYS A 13 -12.51 -6.99 -11.75
CA LYS A 13 -13.24 -6.80 -13.03
C LYS A 13 -12.57 -5.83 -14.02
N SER A 14 -11.88 -4.80 -13.55
CA SER A 14 -11.13 -3.85 -14.39
C SER A 14 -9.69 -3.74 -13.92
N GLN A 15 -8.73 -4.09 -14.78
CA GLN A 15 -7.32 -3.83 -14.50
C GLN A 15 -6.99 -2.33 -14.49
N ARG A 16 -7.92 -1.46 -14.90
CA ARG A 16 -7.64 -0.05 -15.19
C ARG A 16 -7.80 0.87 -13.98
N ASN A 17 -8.48 0.43 -12.92
CA ASN A 17 -8.77 1.29 -11.77
C ASN A 17 -8.44 0.58 -10.45
N PRO A 18 -7.30 0.92 -9.81
CA PRO A 18 -6.88 0.34 -8.53
C PRO A 18 -7.90 0.50 -7.39
N PHE A 19 -8.79 1.48 -7.46
CA PHE A 19 -9.89 1.61 -6.48
C PHE A 19 -10.90 0.46 -6.53
N ASP A 20 -10.98 -0.27 -7.65
CA ASP A 20 -11.88 -1.42 -7.80
C ASP A 20 -11.22 -2.76 -7.40
N TRP A 21 -9.95 -2.71 -6.97
CA TRP A 21 -9.19 -3.90 -6.59
C TRP A 21 -9.46 -4.28 -5.14
N THR A 22 -9.27 -5.56 -4.84
CA THR A 22 -9.25 -6.07 -3.48
C THR A 22 -7.80 -6.19 -3.03
N TYR A 23 -7.48 -5.64 -1.86
CA TYR A 23 -6.13 -5.66 -1.30
C TYR A 23 -6.09 -6.63 -0.13
N GLY A 24 -5.34 -7.72 -0.28
CA GLY A 24 -5.02 -8.62 0.81
C GLY A 24 -3.78 -8.11 1.53
N VAL A 25 -3.86 -8.08 2.86
CA VAL A 25 -2.81 -7.58 3.74
C VAL A 25 -2.48 -8.67 4.74
N ALA A 26 -1.22 -9.10 4.79
CA ALA A 26 -0.70 -9.91 5.87
C ALA A 26 0.14 -9.02 6.80
N VAL A 27 -0.04 -9.19 8.10
CA VAL A 27 0.68 -8.42 9.12
C VAL A 27 1.40 -9.37 10.05
N LYS A 28 2.67 -9.09 10.31
CA LYS A 28 3.48 -9.74 11.34
C LYS A 28 4.06 -8.69 12.27
N ALA A 29 3.79 -8.82 13.57
CA ALA A 29 4.29 -7.91 14.60
C ALA A 29 4.48 -8.67 15.93
N ASN A 30 5.73 -8.85 16.36
CA ASN A 30 6.05 -9.72 17.51
C ASN A 30 5.38 -11.11 17.34
N ASP A 31 4.54 -11.52 18.31
CA ASP A 31 3.78 -12.78 18.30
C ASP A 31 2.45 -12.69 17.55
N LEU A 32 2.11 -11.53 16.96
CA LEU A 32 0.90 -11.33 16.18
C LEU A 32 1.13 -11.64 14.71
N GLU A 33 0.24 -12.46 14.14
CA GLU A 33 0.24 -12.83 12.74
C GLU A 33 -1.18 -12.81 12.16
N GLU A 34 -1.56 -11.74 11.46
CA GLU A 34 -2.96 -11.51 11.02
C GLU A 34 -3.12 -11.30 9.51
N GLU A 35 -4.30 -11.61 9.00
CA GLU A 35 -4.69 -11.43 7.60
C GLU A 35 -5.93 -10.53 7.49
N LEU A 36 -5.86 -9.50 6.66
CA LEU A 36 -6.94 -8.53 6.43
C LEU A 36 -7.24 -8.39 4.95
N THR A 37 -8.51 -8.18 4.62
CA THR A 37 -8.94 -7.88 3.26
C THR A 37 -9.54 -6.47 3.22
N VAL A 38 -8.84 -5.58 2.51
CA VAL A 38 -9.21 -4.16 2.36
C VAL A 38 -9.80 -3.94 0.97
N CYS A 39 -11.02 -3.44 0.95
CA CYS A 39 -11.72 -3.01 -0.25
C CYS A 39 -12.07 -1.53 -0.16
N PHE A 40 -12.46 -0.93 -1.28
CA PHE A 40 -13.06 0.39 -1.30
C PHE A 40 -14.55 0.28 -1.67
N SER A 41 -15.42 0.86 -0.84
CA SER A 41 -16.86 0.93 -1.11
C SER A 41 -17.18 2.33 -1.62
N GLY A 42 -17.29 2.52 -2.93
CA GLY A 42 -17.90 3.76 -3.40
C GLY A 42 -17.59 4.15 -4.83
N HIS A 43 -18.64 4.64 -5.49
CA HIS A 43 -18.58 5.30 -6.77
C HIS A 43 -18.18 6.77 -6.53
N GLN A 44 -17.26 7.25 -7.37
CA GLN A 44 -16.82 8.65 -7.47
C GLN A 44 -16.06 9.20 -6.26
N ILE A 45 -14.80 8.81 -6.14
CA ILE A 45 -13.77 9.75 -5.68
C ILE A 45 -13.78 10.93 -6.66
N GLN A 46 -13.91 12.18 -6.19
CA GLN A 46 -13.87 13.38 -7.05
C GLN A 46 -12.46 13.67 -7.58
N ALA A 47 -11.75 12.63 -7.99
CA ALA A 47 -10.40 12.78 -8.46
C ALA A 47 -10.42 13.28 -9.91
N LYS A 48 -10.06 14.56 -10.07
CA LYS A 48 -9.50 15.11 -11.32
C LYS A 48 -8.52 14.09 -11.92
N LYS A 49 -8.41 14.02 -13.25
CA LYS A 49 -7.55 13.12 -14.05
C LYS A 49 -6.31 12.61 -13.27
N THR A 50 -6.48 11.49 -12.56
CA THR A 50 -5.45 10.91 -11.66
C THR A 50 -4.83 9.71 -12.33
N ARG A 51 -3.51 9.59 -12.21
CA ARG A 51 -2.77 8.52 -12.86
C ARG A 51 -3.04 7.20 -12.16
N ILE A 52 -2.98 6.09 -12.91
CA ILE A 52 -3.20 4.75 -12.35
C ILE A 52 -2.21 4.46 -11.21
N GLU A 53 -0.97 4.96 -11.31
CA GLU A 53 0.04 4.82 -10.26
C GLU A 53 -0.34 5.55 -8.98
N GLU A 54 -0.89 6.77 -9.08
CA GLU A 54 -1.33 7.54 -7.91
C GLU A 54 -2.46 6.82 -7.19
N LYS A 55 -3.44 6.31 -7.95
CA LYS A 55 -4.55 5.50 -7.41
C LYS A 55 -4.04 4.24 -6.70
N TRP A 56 -3.09 3.55 -7.32
CA TRP A 56 -2.49 2.34 -6.77
C TRP A 56 -1.74 2.62 -5.47
N ILE A 57 -0.85 3.63 -5.45
CA ILE A 57 -0.10 4.03 -4.25
C ILE A 57 -1.06 4.48 -3.14
N THR A 58 -2.12 5.20 -3.48
CA THR A 58 -3.14 5.64 -2.53
C THR A 58 -3.76 4.45 -1.82
N MET A 59 -4.22 3.45 -2.57
CA MET A 59 -4.83 2.26 -1.98
C MET A 59 -3.84 1.45 -1.14
N LEU A 60 -2.57 1.35 -1.56
CA LEU A 60 -1.52 0.70 -0.75
C LEU A 60 -1.30 1.42 0.58
N ALA A 61 -1.22 2.75 0.56
CA ALA A 61 -1.03 3.55 1.76
C ALA A 61 -2.24 3.47 2.71
N VAL A 62 -3.46 3.50 2.16
CA VAL A 62 -4.69 3.28 2.91
C VAL A 62 -4.70 1.88 3.54
N ALA A 63 -4.40 0.83 2.75
CA ALA A 63 -4.41 -0.55 3.24
C ALA A 63 -3.38 -0.76 4.37
N ALA A 64 -2.16 -0.24 4.22
CA ALA A 64 -1.15 -0.29 5.28
C ALA A 64 -1.60 0.46 6.54
N ALA A 65 -2.12 1.67 6.39
CA ALA A 65 -2.55 2.48 7.52
C ALA A 65 -3.75 1.86 8.25
N ARG A 66 -4.71 1.31 7.51
CA ARG A 66 -5.84 0.55 8.06
C ARG A 66 -5.37 -0.64 8.87
N ALA A 67 -4.46 -1.44 8.33
CA ALA A 67 -3.94 -2.62 9.00
C ALA A 67 -3.31 -2.27 10.36
N VAL A 68 -2.44 -1.24 10.39
CA VAL A 68 -1.81 -0.76 11.62
C VAL A 68 -2.84 -0.29 12.65
N ARG A 69 -3.82 0.53 12.23
CA ARG A 69 -4.84 1.08 13.13
C ARG A 69 -5.83 0.03 13.65
N GLN A 70 -6.31 -0.86 12.78
CA GLN A 70 -7.32 -1.87 13.14
C GLN A 70 -6.78 -2.91 14.11
N LEU A 71 -5.55 -3.35 13.89
CA LEU A 71 -4.88 -4.30 14.78
C LEU A 71 -4.37 -3.63 16.06
N LYS A 72 -4.64 -2.33 16.26
CA LYS A 72 -4.21 -1.53 17.41
C LYS A 72 -2.73 -1.72 17.72
N LEU A 73 -1.91 -1.87 16.67
CA LEU A 73 -0.47 -1.98 16.79
C LEU A 73 0.00 -0.65 17.36
N GLY A 74 0.48 -0.65 18.61
CA GLY A 74 0.75 0.56 19.42
C GLY A 74 1.80 1.50 18.80
N HIS A 75 2.83 1.89 19.56
CA HIS A 75 3.91 2.72 19.01
C HIS A 75 4.79 1.89 18.05
N VAL A 76 4.40 1.85 16.77
CA VAL A 76 5.20 1.31 15.67
C VAL A 76 6.46 2.16 15.54
N SER A 77 7.61 1.59 15.87
CA SER A 77 8.91 2.28 15.79
C SER A 77 9.55 2.09 14.41
N ARG A 78 9.23 0.98 13.75
CA ARG A 78 9.70 0.65 12.40
C ARG A 78 8.61 -0.10 11.65
N LEU A 79 8.37 0.30 10.40
CA LEU A 79 7.40 -0.33 9.50
C LEU A 79 8.14 -0.81 8.25
N LYS A 80 8.08 -2.11 7.98
CA LYS A 80 8.56 -2.71 6.72
C LYS A 80 7.36 -3.04 5.85
N LEU A 81 7.32 -2.50 4.65
CA LEU A 81 6.24 -2.71 3.67
C LEU A 81 6.76 -3.57 2.51
N TYR A 82 6.18 -4.75 2.33
CA TYR A 82 6.42 -5.57 1.15
C TYR A 82 5.19 -5.50 0.25
N VAL A 83 5.34 -5.00 -0.98
CA VAL A 83 4.21 -4.83 -1.90
C VAL A 83 4.46 -5.58 -3.18
N CYS A 84 3.49 -6.40 -3.58
CA CYS A 84 3.52 -7.07 -4.88
C CYS A 84 3.52 -6.02 -6.00
N LYS A 85 4.51 -6.09 -6.89
CA LYS A 85 4.67 -5.16 -8.01
C LYS A 85 3.62 -5.44 -9.09
N ASP A 86 2.46 -4.82 -8.97
CA ASP A 86 1.33 -4.99 -9.91
C ASP A 86 1.36 -4.06 -11.13
N LEU A 87 2.19 -3.00 -11.10
CA LEU A 87 2.32 -2.00 -12.18
C LEU A 87 3.79 -1.81 -12.59
N THR A 88 4.08 -1.99 -13.88
CA THR A 88 5.42 -1.78 -14.47
C THR A 88 5.68 -0.28 -14.76
N CYS A 89 6.41 0.41 -13.88
CA CYS A 89 7.01 1.72 -14.20
C CYS A 89 8.18 2.02 -13.22
N ASN A 90 8.74 3.24 -13.24
CA ASN A 90 9.79 3.70 -12.33
C ASN A 90 9.51 3.31 -10.85
N THR A 91 10.25 2.30 -10.38
CA THR A 91 10.07 1.67 -9.06
C THR A 91 10.46 2.61 -7.93
N GLU A 92 11.50 3.43 -8.12
CA GLU A 92 12.06 4.31 -7.10
C GLU A 92 11.10 5.45 -6.77
N LYS A 93 10.55 6.12 -7.79
CA LYS A 93 9.55 7.17 -7.59
C LYS A 93 8.31 6.65 -6.86
N LYS A 94 7.83 5.46 -7.25
CA LYS A 94 6.69 4.79 -6.60
C LYS A 94 7.00 4.49 -5.13
N ARG A 95 8.16 3.91 -4.84
CA ARG A 95 8.62 3.58 -3.49
C ARG A 95 8.69 4.84 -2.62
N ALA A 96 9.35 5.90 -3.08
CA ALA A 96 9.47 7.16 -2.34
C ALA A 96 8.11 7.81 -2.07
N THR A 97 7.22 7.82 -3.06
CA THR A 97 5.86 8.35 -2.91
C THR A 97 5.05 7.52 -1.91
N LEU A 98 5.15 6.19 -1.96
CA LEU A 98 4.47 5.29 -1.03
C LEU A 98 4.95 5.51 0.42
N ILE A 99 6.28 5.55 0.64
CA ILE A 99 6.86 5.81 1.95
C ILE A 99 6.34 7.14 2.51
N ALA A 100 6.39 8.21 1.73
CA ALA A 100 5.91 9.52 2.17
C ALA A 100 4.40 9.52 2.48
N ALA A 101 3.59 8.86 1.64
CA ALA A 101 2.14 8.77 1.86
C ALA A 101 1.80 7.97 3.12
N VAL A 102 2.46 6.84 3.36
CA VAL A 102 2.25 6.03 4.57
C VAL A 102 2.71 6.78 5.80
N ALA A 103 3.90 7.40 5.75
CA ALA A 103 4.46 8.17 6.86
C ALA A 103 3.52 9.30 7.29
N GLU A 104 3.02 10.07 6.34
CA GLU A 104 2.09 11.17 6.62
C GLU A 104 0.74 10.65 7.13
N THR A 105 0.24 9.56 6.55
CA THR A 105 -1.04 8.95 6.96
C THR A 105 -0.98 8.37 8.38
N LEU A 106 0.14 7.74 8.74
CA LEU A 106 0.37 7.17 10.07
C LEU A 106 1.00 8.14 11.06
N ARG A 107 1.35 9.36 10.64
CA ARG A 107 2.10 10.36 11.43
C ARG A 107 3.41 9.78 11.99
N MET A 108 4.14 9.06 11.15
CA MET A 108 5.42 8.44 11.47
C MET A 108 6.57 9.13 10.74
N PRO A 109 7.80 9.11 11.27
CA PRO A 109 8.98 9.58 10.55
C PRO A 109 9.21 8.76 9.27
N HIS A 110 9.59 9.42 8.17
CA HIS A 110 9.90 8.74 6.91
C HIS A 110 11.03 7.70 7.08
N SER A 111 12.04 8.00 7.91
CA SER A 111 13.17 7.11 8.21
C SER A 111 12.78 5.83 8.95
N SER A 112 11.60 5.80 9.57
CA SER A 112 11.07 4.61 10.25
C SER A 112 10.34 3.66 9.30
N ILE A 113 10.19 4.02 8.02
CA ILE A 113 9.47 3.21 7.03
C ILE A 113 10.43 2.76 5.94
N ASP A 114 10.48 1.45 5.73
CA ASP A 114 11.09 0.86 4.55
C ASP A 114 10.02 0.20 3.69
N ALA A 115 10.18 0.28 2.38
CA ALA A 115 9.23 -0.29 1.44
C ALA A 115 9.93 -0.97 0.28
N GLU A 116 9.56 -2.20 -0.02
CA GLU A 116 10.08 -2.99 -1.13
C GLU A 116 8.96 -3.36 -2.10
N LEU A 117 9.18 -3.08 -3.38
CA LEU A 117 8.28 -3.44 -4.47
C LEU A 117 8.81 -4.68 -5.19
N VAL A 118 8.35 -5.87 -4.80
CA VAL A 118 8.87 -7.14 -5.33
C VAL A 118 7.85 -7.86 -6.20
N THR A 119 8.33 -8.63 -7.17
CA THR A 119 7.45 -9.55 -7.92
C THR A 119 7.21 -10.80 -7.08
N ARG A 120 6.07 -11.48 -7.27
CA ARG A 120 5.84 -12.80 -6.62
C ARG A 120 6.87 -13.87 -6.99
N LYS A 121 7.53 -13.73 -8.14
CA LYS A 121 8.62 -14.65 -8.52
C LYS A 121 9.84 -14.38 -7.65
N ASN A 122 10.16 -13.11 -7.41
CA ASN A 122 11.30 -12.70 -6.61
C ASN A 122 11.07 -12.93 -5.11
N SER A 123 9.84 -12.91 -4.62
CA SER A 123 9.55 -13.21 -3.22
C SER A 123 9.83 -14.67 -2.82
N LYS A 124 9.93 -15.59 -3.80
CA LYS A 124 10.22 -17.02 -3.56
C LYS A 124 11.68 -17.30 -3.18
N SER A 125 12.57 -16.30 -3.21
CA SER A 125 13.98 -16.48 -2.83
C SER A 125 14.19 -16.59 -1.31
N GLY A 126 13.19 -16.21 -0.50
CA GLY A 126 13.20 -16.39 0.95
C GLY A 126 11.90 -17.02 1.45
N LEU A 127 12.01 -18.06 2.29
CA LEU A 127 10.87 -18.83 2.81
C LEU A 127 9.85 -17.95 3.54
N GLU A 128 10.31 -17.10 4.46
CA GLU A 128 9.45 -16.25 5.28
C GLU A 128 8.70 -15.18 4.45
N LEU A 129 9.39 -14.53 3.52
CA LEU A 129 8.77 -13.54 2.64
C LEU A 129 7.75 -14.20 1.69
N ALA A 130 8.09 -15.38 1.14
CA ALA A 130 7.18 -16.14 0.29
C ALA A 130 5.90 -16.53 1.03
N GLU A 131 6.02 -16.95 2.29
CA GLU A 131 4.88 -17.28 3.14
C GLU A 131 3.99 -16.07 3.39
N GLN A 132 4.56 -14.93 3.80
CA GLN A 132 3.82 -13.68 4.00
C GLN A 132 3.08 -13.23 2.72
N TYR A 133 3.70 -13.38 1.55
CA TYR A 133 3.03 -13.13 0.28
C TYR A 133 1.88 -14.09 0.01
N ASN A 134 2.02 -15.37 0.32
CA ASN A 134 0.94 -16.34 0.17
C ASN A 134 -0.24 -16.01 1.09
N ARG A 135 0.02 -15.56 2.32
CA ARG A 135 -0.99 -15.06 3.26
C ARG A 135 -1.76 -13.87 2.67
N ALA A 136 -1.04 -12.83 2.26
CA ALA A 136 -1.65 -11.66 1.61
C ALA A 136 -2.44 -12.04 0.35
N HIS A 137 -1.93 -12.99 -0.43
CA HIS A 137 -2.58 -13.50 -1.64
C HIS A 137 -3.89 -14.24 -1.38
N ARG A 138 -3.94 -15.04 -0.31
CA ARG A 138 -5.16 -15.70 0.16
C ARG A 138 -6.16 -14.68 0.68
N ALA A 139 -5.72 -13.74 1.51
CA ALA A 139 -6.56 -12.65 2.02
C ALA A 139 -7.21 -11.85 0.88
N ALA A 140 -6.48 -11.54 -0.20
CA ALA A 140 -7.02 -10.83 -1.36
C ALA A 140 -8.15 -11.59 -2.09
N ARG A 141 -8.28 -12.91 -1.87
CA ARG A 141 -9.36 -13.75 -2.38
C ARG A 141 -10.42 -14.13 -1.35
N GLY A 142 -10.17 -13.83 -0.08
CA GLY A 142 -11.04 -14.19 1.03
C GLY A 142 -12.29 -13.32 1.13
N LYS A 143 -13.00 -13.47 2.24
CA LYS A 143 -14.14 -12.60 2.58
C LYS A 143 -13.62 -11.18 2.84
N VAL A 144 -14.36 -10.18 2.38
CA VAL A 144 -14.00 -8.78 2.64
C VAL A 144 -14.08 -8.53 4.14
N TYR A 145 -12.97 -8.08 4.72
CA TYR A 145 -12.89 -7.74 6.13
C TYR A 145 -13.36 -6.31 6.36
N THR A 146 -12.89 -5.37 5.53
CA THR A 146 -13.23 -3.96 5.69
C THR A 146 -13.35 -3.22 4.37
N TYR A 147 -14.20 -2.20 4.39
CA TYR A 147 -14.27 -1.18 3.35
C TYR A 147 -13.66 0.14 3.86
N CYS A 148 -12.86 0.78 3.02
CA CYS A 148 -12.38 2.14 3.23
C CYS A 148 -13.43 3.15 2.77
N SER A 149 -13.55 4.26 3.50
CA SER A 149 -14.48 5.33 3.14
C SER A 149 -13.89 6.22 2.04
N PRO A 150 -14.72 6.85 1.18
CA PRO A 150 -14.27 7.80 0.17
C PRO A 150 -13.37 8.91 0.73
N GLN A 151 -13.71 9.45 1.90
CA GLN A 151 -12.97 10.54 2.54
C GLN A 151 -11.56 10.09 2.98
N GLU A 152 -11.41 8.85 3.45
CA GLU A 152 -10.09 8.30 3.79
C GLU A 152 -9.22 8.18 2.53
N VAL A 153 -9.79 7.67 1.44
CA VAL A 153 -9.06 7.49 0.18
C VAL A 153 -8.73 8.84 -0.47
N GLU A 154 -9.66 9.80 -0.49
CA GLU A 154 -9.46 11.15 -1.02
C GLU A 154 -8.33 11.89 -0.30
N LYS A 155 -8.32 11.86 1.04
CA LYS A 155 -7.27 12.48 1.84
C LYS A 155 -5.89 11.90 1.51
N VAL A 156 -5.78 10.58 1.38
CA VAL A 156 -4.50 9.95 1.02
C VAL A 156 -4.14 10.24 -0.44
N LEU A 157 -5.12 10.34 -1.33
CA LEU A 157 -4.90 10.66 -2.73
C LEU A 157 -4.31 12.07 -2.91
N GLU A 158 -4.77 13.05 -2.14
CA GLU A 158 -4.20 14.41 -2.12
C GLU A 158 -2.72 14.40 -1.72
N ILE A 159 -2.37 13.62 -0.68
CA ILE A 159 -0.98 13.43 -0.24
C ILE A 159 -0.15 12.83 -1.38
N VAL A 160 -0.64 11.75 -1.99
CA VAL A 160 0.04 11.06 -3.09
C VAL A 160 0.24 11.99 -4.28
N HIS A 161 -0.79 12.73 -4.70
CA HIS A 161 -0.73 13.64 -5.83
C HIS A 161 0.31 14.75 -5.60
N ARG A 162 0.29 15.39 -4.43
CA ARG A 162 1.30 16.40 -4.05
C ARG A 162 2.71 15.84 -4.11
N ARG A 163 2.95 14.65 -3.54
CA ARG A 163 4.28 14.00 -3.53
C ARG A 163 4.72 13.59 -4.94
N TRP A 164 3.79 13.11 -5.75
CA TRP A 164 4.05 12.68 -7.12
C TRP A 164 4.50 13.82 -8.03
N THR A 165 3.89 15.00 -7.88
CA THR A 165 4.24 16.22 -8.62
C THR A 165 5.62 16.73 -8.23
N LEU A 166 5.88 16.89 -6.92
CA LEU A 166 7.18 17.35 -6.41
C LEU A 166 8.34 16.49 -6.93
N LEU A 167 8.23 15.17 -6.87
CA LEU A 167 9.27 14.27 -7.37
C LEU A 167 9.43 14.32 -8.91
N SER A 168 8.42 14.78 -9.65
CA SER A 168 8.53 14.97 -11.11
C SER A 168 9.29 16.24 -11.48
N GLU A 169 9.18 17.28 -10.66
CA GLU A 169 9.86 18.57 -10.88
C GLU A 169 11.34 18.45 -10.56
N TRP A 170 11.68 17.78 -9.45
CA TRP A 170 13.07 17.48 -9.09
C TRP A 170 13.80 16.71 -10.20
N GLY A 171 13.17 15.72 -10.83
CA GLY A 171 13.78 14.97 -11.93
C GLY A 171 13.98 15.76 -13.24
N LYS A 172 13.41 16.98 -13.34
CA LYS A 172 13.61 17.89 -14.48
C LYS A 172 14.70 18.92 -14.24
N SER A 173 14.96 19.29 -12.98
CA SER A 173 16.02 20.25 -12.62
C SER A 173 17.45 19.72 -12.80
N PHE A 174 17.61 18.44 -13.12
CA PHE A 174 18.89 17.79 -13.38
C PHE A 174 19.02 17.24 -14.82
N LYS A 175 18.19 17.74 -15.75
CA LYS A 175 18.34 17.52 -17.19
C LYS A 175 18.64 18.84 -17.88
#